data_AF-F8QCE4-F1
#
_entry.id   AF-F8QCE4-F1
#
_cell.length_a   1.000
_cell.length_b   1.000
_cell.length_c   1.000
_cell.angle_alpha   90.00
_cell.angle_beta   90.00
_cell.angle_gamma   90.00
#
_symmetry.space_group_name_H-M   'P 1'
#
loop_
_entity.id
_entity.type
_entity.pdbx_description
1 polymer ?
#
loop_
_entity_poly.entity_id
_entity_poly.type
_entity_poly.pdbx_seq_one_letter_code
_entity_poly.pdbx_strand_id
1 'polypeptide(L)'
;MYTLFPVPTATLNLLLKTPSPFNIENMDKQPRASLTVDHSSKSMLGPPRSFKTCHPIFVDELFPTSDFPIQSIIFLHRGEIIAKQWYYRLQPSMANASPAASILAPRSDELAKMLVKANCMYWGCSLMKMVYQFIRSCSKHKENPTELPPPKLPRLCMVYSAIAVPLVPSLKGAVYLLEEQIDGDFVKYINNNNASPRPGLNDQQQLITEFLCFVQHVQYNISHGLAFLSDFQGIYFIFRS
;
A
#
# COMPACT_ATOMS: atom_id res chain seq x y z
N MET A 1 19.96 -1.96 11.61
CA MET A 1 19.13 -3.17 11.75
C MET A 1 17.72 -2.80 12.19
N TYR A 2 16.72 -3.43 11.56
CA TYR A 2 15.30 -3.20 11.73
C TYR A 2 14.57 -4.51 12.03
N THR A 3 13.52 -4.42 12.85
CA THR A 3 12.49 -5.45 12.96
C THR A 3 11.42 -5.15 11.91
N LEU A 4 11.05 -6.15 11.14
CA LEU A 4 10.14 -6.03 10.02
C LEU A 4 8.80 -6.63 10.40
N PHE A 5 7.70 -5.91 10.16
CA PHE A 5 6.34 -6.37 10.40
C PHE A 5 5.61 -6.42 9.06
N PRO A 6 5.64 -7.55 8.33
CA PRO A 6 4.91 -7.72 7.09
C PRO A 6 3.42 -7.47 7.32
N VAL A 7 2.80 -6.65 6.46
CA VAL A 7 1.37 -6.41 6.51
C VAL A 7 0.66 -7.68 6.05
N PRO A 8 -0.16 -8.31 6.90
CA PRO A 8 -0.80 -9.58 6.58
C PRO A 8 -1.86 -9.40 5.50
N THR A 9 -2.33 -10.52 4.95
CA THR A 9 -3.50 -10.53 4.08
C THR A 9 -4.55 -11.48 4.63
N ALA A 10 -5.78 -10.99 4.79
CA ALA A 10 -6.91 -11.78 5.26
C ALA A 10 -8.08 -11.72 4.26
N THR A 11 -9.10 -12.55 4.48
CA THR A 11 -10.42 -12.34 3.86
C THR A 11 -11.21 -11.36 4.71
N LEU A 12 -12.17 -10.64 4.11
CA LEU A 12 -13.02 -9.73 4.87
C LEU A 12 -13.79 -10.46 5.99
N ASN A 13 -14.29 -11.66 5.74
CA ASN A 13 -14.98 -12.47 6.75
C ASN A 13 -14.10 -12.80 7.95
N LEU A 14 -12.80 -13.05 7.75
CA LEU A 14 -11.87 -13.30 8.84
C LEU A 14 -11.68 -12.01 9.67
N LEU A 15 -11.49 -10.87 9.01
CA LEU A 15 -11.37 -9.57 9.69
C LEU A 15 -12.59 -9.20 10.52
N LEU A 16 -13.79 -9.48 10.01
CA LEU A 16 -15.03 -9.15 10.71
C LEU A 16 -15.28 -10.07 11.91
N LYS A 17 -14.83 -11.33 11.87
CA LYS A 17 -14.98 -12.28 12.99
C LYS A 17 -13.97 -12.05 14.10
N THR A 18 -12.75 -11.67 13.74
CA THR A 18 -11.67 -11.38 14.68
C THR A 18 -11.10 -10.00 14.36
N PRO A 19 -11.82 -8.92 14.72
CA PRO A 19 -11.39 -7.56 14.42
C PRO A 19 -10.19 -7.21 15.28
N SER A 20 -9.00 -7.52 14.76
CA SER A 20 -7.74 -7.05 15.32
C SER A 20 -7.11 -6.09 14.32
N PRO A 21 -6.84 -4.83 14.70
CA PRO A 21 -6.03 -3.97 13.86
C PRO A 21 -4.64 -4.60 13.70
N PHE A 22 -3.96 -4.24 12.62
CA PHE A 22 -2.54 -4.50 12.47
C PHE A 22 -1.81 -3.85 13.66
N ASN A 23 -1.04 -4.66 14.38
CA ASN A 23 -0.26 -4.25 15.54
C ASN A 23 1.17 -4.82 15.44
N ILE A 24 2.05 -4.35 16.32
CA ILE A 24 3.48 -4.68 16.31
C ILE A 24 3.94 -5.23 17.68
N GLU A 25 3.03 -5.81 18.45
CA GLU A 25 3.28 -6.20 19.86
C GLU A 25 4.24 -7.40 19.99
N ASN A 26 4.30 -8.26 18.97
CA ASN A 26 5.12 -9.48 18.99
C ASN A 26 6.41 -9.30 18.20
N MET A 27 7.43 -8.69 18.81
CA MET A 27 8.70 -8.39 18.14
C MET A 27 9.62 -9.62 17.96
N ASP A 28 9.55 -10.60 18.86
CA ASP A 28 10.53 -11.70 18.91
C ASP A 28 10.38 -12.70 17.76
N LYS A 29 9.17 -12.81 17.21
CA LYS A 29 8.86 -13.71 16.09
C LYS A 29 9.06 -13.07 14.73
N GLN A 30 9.34 -11.77 14.67
CA GLN A 30 9.42 -11.04 13.42
C GLN A 30 10.77 -11.24 12.72
N PRO A 31 10.77 -11.23 11.37
CA PRO A 31 12.01 -11.17 10.62
C PRO A 31 12.73 -9.84 10.87
N ARG A 32 14.05 -9.87 10.69
CA ARG A 32 14.90 -8.68 10.83
C ARG A 32 15.64 -8.41 9.53
N ALA A 33 16.06 -7.16 9.32
CA ALA A 33 16.89 -6.82 8.18
C ALA A 33 17.89 -5.71 8.50
N SER A 34 19.04 -5.73 7.83
CA SER A 34 19.84 -4.54 7.63
C SER A 34 19.30 -3.80 6.41
N LEU A 35 19.03 -2.50 6.58
CA LEU A 35 18.40 -1.68 5.56
C LEU A 35 19.19 -0.39 5.39
N THR A 36 19.41 -0.02 4.12
CA THR A 36 20.05 1.23 3.72
C THR A 36 19.10 2.01 2.82
N VAL A 37 18.67 3.20 3.27
CA VAL A 37 17.74 4.07 2.53
C VAL A 37 18.53 5.18 1.82
N ASP A 38 18.31 5.36 0.52
CA ASP A 38 18.92 6.45 -0.24
C ASP A 38 18.13 7.75 -0.09
N HIS A 39 18.53 8.56 0.89
CA HIS A 39 17.95 9.87 1.17
C HIS A 39 18.46 10.98 0.26
N SER A 40 19.26 10.68 -0.77
CA SER A 40 19.71 11.72 -1.69
C SER A 40 18.51 12.34 -2.41
N SER A 41 18.54 13.66 -2.57
CA SER A 41 17.42 14.39 -3.19
C SER A 41 17.17 13.97 -4.64
N LYS A 42 18.20 13.45 -5.32
CA LYS A 42 18.12 12.93 -6.68
C LYS A 42 17.42 11.57 -6.76
N SER A 43 17.48 10.78 -5.70
CA SER A 43 16.89 9.44 -5.64
C SER A 43 15.45 9.43 -5.11
N MET A 44 14.93 10.56 -4.61
CA MET A 44 13.54 10.64 -4.16
C MET A 44 12.58 10.37 -5.32
N LEU A 45 11.71 9.38 -5.13
CA LEU A 45 10.77 8.93 -6.15
C LEU A 45 9.51 9.82 -6.14
N GLY A 46 9.40 10.62 -7.19
CA GLY A 46 8.34 11.60 -7.35
C GLY A 46 8.55 12.87 -6.52
N PRO A 47 7.74 13.92 -6.76
CA PRO A 47 7.83 15.14 -5.98
C PRO A 47 7.46 14.86 -4.52
N PRO A 48 7.99 15.63 -3.54
CA PRO A 48 7.55 15.50 -2.16
C PRO A 48 6.06 15.84 -2.12
N ARG A 49 5.22 14.81 -1.97
CA ARG A 49 3.76 14.94 -1.85
C ARG A 49 3.38 15.24 -0.40
N SER A 50 2.10 15.40 -0.11
CA SER A 50 1.59 16.11 1.05
C SER A 50 2.24 15.78 2.41
N PHE A 51 2.53 14.51 2.74
CA PHE A 51 2.92 14.11 4.11
C PHE A 51 3.99 13.02 4.22
N LYS A 52 4.45 12.45 3.10
CA LYS A 52 5.42 11.35 3.09
C LYS A 52 6.49 11.55 2.03
N THR A 53 7.73 11.23 2.36
CA THR A 53 8.80 11.03 1.37
C THR A 53 8.74 9.60 0.83
N CYS A 54 9.40 9.36 -0.30
CA CYS A 54 9.45 8.06 -0.96
C CYS A 54 10.86 7.87 -1.53
N HIS A 55 11.61 6.91 -1.00
CA HIS A 55 13.01 6.69 -1.35
C HIS A 55 13.26 5.22 -1.66
N PRO A 56 14.16 4.89 -2.60
CA PRO A 56 14.65 3.53 -2.76
C PRO A 56 15.30 3.02 -1.48
N ILE A 57 15.18 1.72 -1.22
CA ILE A 57 15.84 1.06 -0.10
C ILE A 57 16.55 -0.20 -0.58
N PHE A 58 17.74 -0.41 -0.03
CA PHE A 58 18.53 -1.61 -0.21
C PHE A 58 18.42 -2.47 1.04
N VAL A 59 18.08 -3.75 0.85
CA VAL A 59 18.08 -4.76 1.90
C VAL A 59 19.44 -5.44 1.86
N ASP A 60 20.36 -5.01 2.72
CA ASP A 60 21.73 -5.53 2.73
C ASP A 60 21.76 -6.99 3.21
N GLU A 61 21.00 -7.27 4.27
CA GLU A 61 20.88 -8.60 4.87
C GLU A 61 19.46 -8.82 5.39
N LEU A 62 18.92 -10.01 5.19
CA LEU A 62 17.59 -10.43 5.66
C LEU A 62 17.72 -11.65 6.58
N PHE A 63 17.05 -11.59 7.72
CA PHE A 63 17.05 -12.61 8.75
C PHE A 63 15.61 -13.11 8.96
N PRO A 64 15.18 -14.16 8.23
CA PRO A 64 13.87 -14.79 8.40
C PRO A 64 13.71 -15.46 9.76
N THR A 65 12.47 -15.73 10.16
CA THR A 65 12.12 -16.56 11.33
C THR A 65 11.29 -17.76 10.91
N SER A 66 11.04 -18.70 11.84
CA SER A 66 10.15 -19.83 11.57
C SER A 66 8.73 -19.41 11.20
N ASP A 67 8.24 -18.34 11.82
CA ASP A 67 6.89 -17.79 11.57
C ASP A 67 6.83 -16.99 10.26
N PHE A 68 7.97 -16.45 9.81
CA PHE A 68 8.11 -15.68 8.58
C PHE A 68 9.25 -16.27 7.72
N PRO A 69 9.04 -17.45 7.12
CA PRO A 69 10.01 -18.04 6.21
C PRO A 69 10.17 -17.14 4.97
N ILE A 70 11.30 -17.29 4.27
CA ILE A 70 11.66 -16.37 3.18
C ILE A 70 10.57 -16.25 2.09
N GLN A 71 9.80 -17.30 1.85
CA GLN A 71 8.69 -17.31 0.89
C GLN A 71 7.58 -16.32 1.28
N SER A 72 7.33 -16.12 2.57
CA SER A 72 6.32 -15.19 3.08
C SER A 72 6.74 -13.72 2.99
N ILE A 73 8.04 -13.47 2.88
CA ILE A 73 8.67 -12.15 2.83
C ILE A 73 9.50 -11.97 1.55
N ILE A 74 9.16 -12.72 0.50
CA ILE A 74 10.00 -12.80 -0.71
C ILE A 74 10.14 -11.45 -1.41
N PHE A 75 9.14 -10.57 -1.29
CA PHE A 75 9.20 -9.21 -1.84
C PHE A 75 10.30 -8.37 -1.19
N LEU A 76 10.65 -8.66 0.06
CA LEU A 76 11.77 -8.00 0.77
C LEU A 76 13.13 -8.54 0.33
N HIS A 77 13.18 -9.70 -0.32
CA HIS A 77 14.43 -10.34 -0.74
C HIS A 77 14.76 -10.11 -2.22
N ARG A 78 13.74 -10.06 -3.09
CA ARG A 78 13.90 -10.03 -4.55
C ARG A 78 13.34 -8.79 -5.24
N GLY A 79 12.63 -7.93 -4.52
CA GLY A 79 11.99 -6.75 -5.09
C GLY A 79 12.89 -5.54 -5.04
N GLU A 80 12.71 -4.65 -6.01
CA GLU A 80 12.97 -3.23 -5.78
C GLU A 80 11.94 -2.75 -4.75
N ILE A 81 12.41 -2.14 -3.67
CA ILE A 81 11.58 -1.75 -2.52
C ILE A 81 11.73 -0.24 -2.34
N ILE A 82 10.65 0.38 -1.89
CA ILE A 82 10.63 1.78 -1.50
C ILE A 82 10.36 1.92 -0.01
N ALA A 83 11.04 2.87 0.61
CA ALA A 83 10.81 3.32 1.96
C ALA A 83 10.01 4.63 1.94
N LYS A 84 8.83 4.60 2.59
CA LYS A 84 8.04 5.81 2.83
C LYS A 84 8.20 6.24 4.28
N GLN A 85 8.55 7.51 4.48
CA GLN A 85 8.74 8.12 5.80
C GLN A 85 7.77 9.29 5.99
N TRP A 86 7.26 9.48 7.20
CA TRP A 86 6.36 10.59 7.53
C TRP A 86 7.14 11.89 7.75
N TYR A 87 6.61 13.01 7.28
CA TYR A 87 7.18 14.32 7.56
C TYR A 87 6.08 15.37 7.72
N TYR A 88 6.41 16.49 8.36
CA TYR A 88 5.55 17.67 8.49
C TYR A 88 6.09 18.82 7.63
N ARG A 89 5.18 19.55 6.98
CA ARG A 89 5.52 20.80 6.31
C ARG A 89 5.39 21.95 7.30
N LEU A 90 6.47 22.70 7.46
CA LEU A 90 6.42 24.00 8.11
C LEU A 90 5.74 24.98 7.15
N GLN A 91 4.74 25.71 7.65
CA GLN A 91 4.19 26.81 6.90
C GLN A 91 5.25 27.93 6.81
N PRO A 92 5.40 28.58 5.64
CA PRO A 92 6.29 29.72 5.53
C PRO A 92 5.84 30.82 6.50
N SER A 93 6.78 31.33 7.30
CA SER A 93 6.53 32.50 8.12
C SER A 93 6.22 33.69 7.21
N MET A 94 5.12 34.40 7.48
CA MET A 94 4.73 35.63 6.75
C MET A 94 5.83 36.69 6.71
N ALA A 95 6.87 36.57 7.54
CA ALA A 95 7.98 37.51 7.63
C ALA A 95 9.11 37.26 6.60
N ASN A 96 9.24 36.05 6.04
CA ASN A 96 10.32 35.73 5.09
C ASN A 96 9.78 34.82 3.99
N ALA A 97 9.93 35.24 2.73
CA ALA A 97 9.57 34.49 1.52
C ALA A 97 10.47 33.25 1.28
N SER A 98 10.75 32.48 2.32
CA SER A 98 11.47 31.22 2.22
C SER A 98 10.50 30.11 1.78
N PRO A 99 10.93 29.17 0.93
CA PRO A 99 10.11 28.02 0.59
C PRO A 99 9.72 27.23 1.85
N ALA A 100 8.53 26.63 1.84
CA ALA A 100 8.03 25.82 2.94
C ALA A 100 9.05 24.72 3.30
N ALA A 101 9.68 24.84 4.46
CA ALA A 101 10.63 23.84 4.95
C ALA A 101 9.88 22.57 5.40
N SER A 102 10.48 21.41 5.22
CA SER A 102 9.93 20.13 5.69
C SER A 102 10.75 19.64 6.87
N ILE A 103 10.08 19.25 7.95
CA ILE A 103 10.71 18.65 9.13
C ILE A 103 10.24 17.21 9.29
N LEU A 104 11.16 16.33 9.71
CA LEU A 104 10.81 14.95 10.02
C LEU A 104 9.88 14.91 11.24
N ALA A 105 8.95 13.96 11.24
CA ALA A 105 8.07 13.78 12.39
C ALA A 105 8.83 13.11 13.55
N PRO A 106 8.45 13.39 14.82
CA PRO A 106 8.93 12.61 15.94
C PRO A 106 8.60 11.12 15.75
N ARG A 107 9.48 10.23 16.21
CA ARG A 107 9.34 8.78 16.01
C ARG A 107 7.99 8.21 16.49
N SER A 108 7.48 8.69 17.63
CA SER A 108 6.16 8.29 18.16
C SER A 108 5.05 8.57 17.17
N ASP A 109 5.11 9.73 16.52
CA ASP A 109 4.15 10.14 15.51
C ASP A 109 4.36 9.35 14.23
N GLU A 110 5.61 9.15 13.78
CA GLU A 110 5.93 8.32 12.62
C GLU A 110 5.31 6.92 12.78
N LEU A 111 5.55 6.26 13.92
CA LEU A 111 5.03 4.93 14.18
C LEU A 111 3.49 4.92 14.14
N ALA A 112 2.83 5.81 14.89
CA ALA A 112 1.38 5.87 14.92
C ALA A 112 0.78 6.11 13.52
N LYS A 113 1.36 7.02 12.74
CA LYS A 113 0.92 7.32 11.36
C LYS A 113 1.17 6.15 10.42
N MET A 114 2.29 5.46 10.55
CA MET A 114 2.63 4.29 9.73
C MET A 114 1.74 3.09 10.05
N LEU A 115 1.37 2.88 11.32
CA LEU A 115 0.40 1.84 11.71
C LEU A 115 -0.99 2.09 11.11
N VAL A 116 -1.44 3.35 11.04
CA VAL A 116 -2.69 3.70 10.33
C VAL A 116 -2.58 3.32 8.85
N LYS A 117 -1.45 3.62 8.20
CA LYS A 117 -1.24 3.26 6.78
C LYS A 117 -1.16 1.74 6.57
N ALA A 118 -0.47 1.00 7.43
CA ALA A 118 -0.44 -0.45 7.39
C ALA A 118 -1.84 -1.05 7.55
N ASN A 119 -2.68 -0.50 8.43
CA ASN A 119 -4.07 -0.90 8.56
C ASN A 119 -4.86 -0.62 7.26
N CYS A 120 -4.69 0.55 6.62
CA CYS A 120 -5.32 0.80 5.32
C CYS A 120 -4.92 -0.24 4.28
N MET A 121 -3.64 -0.65 4.24
CA MET A 121 -3.17 -1.71 3.33
C MET A 121 -3.82 -3.06 3.67
N TYR A 122 -3.86 -3.43 4.96
CA TYR A 122 -4.42 -4.69 5.43
C TYR A 122 -5.91 -4.85 5.08
N TRP A 123 -6.71 -3.82 5.39
CA TRP A 123 -8.12 -3.76 5.04
C TRP A 123 -8.31 -3.69 3.53
N GLY A 124 -7.49 -2.91 2.82
CA GLY A 124 -7.60 -2.77 1.38
C GLY A 124 -7.33 -4.07 0.61
N CYS A 125 -6.33 -4.86 1.01
CA CYS A 125 -6.13 -6.20 0.45
C CYS A 125 -7.38 -7.08 0.63
N SER A 126 -8.02 -7.01 1.79
CA SER A 126 -9.19 -7.83 2.13
C SER A 126 -10.44 -7.40 1.34
N LEU A 127 -10.65 -6.10 1.17
CA LEU A 127 -11.72 -5.54 0.34
C LEU A 127 -11.54 -5.86 -1.15
N MET A 128 -10.31 -5.78 -1.68
CA MET A 128 -10.01 -6.19 -3.05
C MET A 128 -10.27 -7.69 -3.26
N LYS A 129 -9.82 -8.54 -2.32
CA LYS A 129 -10.10 -9.99 -2.35
C LYS A 129 -11.60 -10.28 -2.38
N MET A 130 -12.39 -9.56 -1.60
CA MET A 130 -13.85 -9.70 -1.56
C MET A 130 -14.48 -9.40 -2.93
N VAL A 131 -14.04 -8.36 -3.64
CA VAL A 131 -14.54 -8.06 -5.00
C VAL A 131 -14.21 -9.17 -5.99
N TYR A 132 -12.99 -9.72 -5.99
CA TYR A 132 -12.68 -10.84 -6.89
C TYR A 132 -13.43 -12.13 -6.54
N GLN A 133 -13.74 -12.36 -5.26
CA GLN A 133 -14.61 -13.46 -4.85
C GLN A 133 -16.04 -13.26 -5.38
N PHE A 134 -16.57 -12.04 -5.29
CA PHE A 134 -17.87 -11.66 -5.86
C PHE A 134 -17.92 -11.91 -7.39
N ILE A 135 -16.93 -11.41 -8.13
CA ILE A 135 -16.82 -11.65 -9.59
C ILE A 135 -16.84 -13.14 -9.89
N ARG A 136 -16.04 -13.94 -9.16
CA ARG A 136 -15.96 -15.39 -9.35
C ARG A 136 -17.28 -16.09 -9.05
N SER A 137 -18.05 -15.64 -8.06
CA SER A 137 -19.39 -16.20 -7.80
C SER A 137 -20.35 -15.92 -8.94
N CYS A 138 -20.33 -14.73 -9.54
CA CYS A 138 -21.17 -14.41 -10.70
C CYS A 138 -20.85 -15.30 -11.91
N SER A 139 -19.58 -15.62 -12.15
CA SER A 139 -19.17 -16.48 -13.28
C SER A 139 -19.68 -17.93 -13.16
N LYS A 140 -19.96 -18.42 -11.95
CA LYS A 140 -20.48 -19.79 -11.74
C LYS A 140 -21.97 -19.93 -12.07
N HIS A 141 -22.68 -18.82 -12.26
CA HIS A 141 -24.11 -18.80 -12.55
C HIS A 141 -24.45 -18.67 -14.05
N LYS A 142 -23.45 -18.66 -14.94
CA LYS A 142 -23.70 -18.70 -16.39
C LYS A 142 -23.92 -20.14 -16.87
N GLU A 143 -25.18 -20.54 -16.98
CA GLU A 143 -25.60 -21.85 -17.49
C GLU A 143 -25.73 -21.92 -19.03
N ASN A 144 -25.55 -20.81 -19.77
CA ASN A 144 -25.77 -20.78 -21.22
C ASN A 144 -24.46 -20.61 -22.03
N PRO A 145 -24.10 -21.58 -22.90
CA PRO A 145 -22.89 -21.54 -23.73
C PRO A 145 -22.88 -20.49 -24.86
N THR A 146 -23.98 -19.78 -25.09
CA THR A 146 -24.20 -18.94 -26.28
C THR A 146 -23.77 -17.48 -26.11
N GLU A 147 -23.31 -17.08 -24.93
CA GLU A 147 -22.87 -15.71 -24.68
C GLU A 147 -21.38 -15.51 -25.02
N LEU A 148 -21.07 -14.35 -25.62
CA LEU A 148 -19.71 -13.87 -25.86
C LEU A 148 -18.78 -14.14 -24.65
N PRO A 149 -17.50 -14.44 -24.89
CA PRO A 149 -16.55 -14.66 -23.81
C PRO A 149 -16.60 -13.47 -22.84
N PRO A 150 -16.61 -13.71 -21.52
CA PRO A 150 -16.70 -12.63 -20.56
C PRO A 150 -15.57 -11.62 -20.81
N PRO A 151 -15.84 -10.31 -20.66
CA PRO A 151 -14.83 -9.28 -20.89
C PRO A 151 -13.59 -9.56 -20.05
N LYS A 152 -12.40 -9.33 -20.62
CA LYS A 152 -11.13 -9.47 -19.90
C LYS A 152 -11.09 -8.44 -18.77
N LEU A 153 -11.34 -8.90 -17.54
CA LEU A 153 -11.32 -8.03 -16.37
C LEU A 153 -9.87 -7.70 -15.96
N PRO A 154 -9.58 -6.44 -15.59
CA PRO A 154 -8.31 -6.09 -14.99
C PRO A 154 -7.99 -6.95 -13.75
N ARG A 155 -6.72 -7.34 -13.62
CA ARG A 155 -6.20 -8.05 -12.44
C ARG A 155 -5.28 -7.13 -11.67
N LEU A 156 -5.89 -6.37 -10.76
CA LEU A 156 -5.25 -5.41 -9.87
C LEU A 156 -5.09 -6.00 -8.46
N CYS A 157 -4.00 -5.66 -7.78
CA CYS A 157 -3.77 -6.00 -6.38
C CYS A 157 -3.10 -4.85 -5.63
N MET A 158 -3.16 -4.90 -4.30
CA MET A 158 -2.37 -4.00 -3.45
C MET A 158 -0.93 -4.51 -3.37
N VAL A 159 0.05 -3.61 -3.40
CA VAL A 159 1.46 -3.96 -3.19
C VAL A 159 1.67 -4.59 -1.83
N TYR A 160 2.64 -5.51 -1.74
CA TYR A 160 3.12 -6.00 -0.47
C TYR A 160 3.78 -4.85 0.29
N SER A 161 3.60 -4.89 1.60
CA SER A 161 4.12 -3.85 2.48
C SER A 161 4.57 -4.42 3.82
N ALA A 162 5.47 -3.72 4.48
CA ALA A 162 5.90 -4.02 5.85
C ALA A 162 6.15 -2.72 6.61
N ILE A 163 6.02 -2.75 7.94
CA ILE A 163 6.58 -1.70 8.79
C ILE A 163 8.00 -2.10 9.20
N ALA A 164 8.97 -1.21 8.99
CA ALA A 164 10.32 -1.37 9.51
C ALA A 164 10.51 -0.48 10.73
N VAL A 165 10.76 -1.11 11.89
CA VAL A 165 11.03 -0.43 13.16
C VAL A 165 12.48 -0.68 13.54
N PRO A 166 13.31 0.36 13.75
CA PRO A 166 14.71 0.17 14.07
C PRO A 166 14.86 -0.42 15.47
N LEU A 167 15.75 -1.42 15.58
CA LEU A 167 15.93 -2.25 16.78
C LEU A 167 16.43 -1.45 17.99
N VAL A 168 17.29 -0.46 17.74
CA VAL A 168 17.88 0.39 18.78
C VAL A 168 17.28 1.80 18.64
N PRO A 169 16.38 2.22 19.55
CA PRO A 169 15.70 3.52 19.45
C PRO A 169 16.62 4.73 19.60
N SER A 170 17.79 4.58 20.23
CA SER A 170 18.76 5.65 20.45
C SER A 170 19.57 6.02 19.20
N LEU A 171 19.60 5.14 18.19
CA LEU A 171 20.07 5.49 16.86
C LEU A 171 18.94 6.26 16.16
N LYS A 172 19.26 7.33 15.43
CA LYS A 172 18.31 8.19 14.68
C LYS A 172 17.56 7.47 13.54
N GLY A 173 17.30 6.16 13.66
CA GLY A 173 16.54 5.38 12.71
C GLY A 173 15.07 5.80 12.73
N ALA A 174 14.53 6.06 11.54
CA ALA A 174 13.13 6.37 11.34
C ALA A 174 12.27 5.09 11.27
N VAL A 175 10.96 5.26 11.42
CA VAL A 175 10.01 4.20 11.10
C VAL A 175 9.59 4.32 9.64
N TYR A 176 9.75 3.23 8.88
CA TYR A 176 9.41 3.20 7.46
C TYR A 176 8.21 2.30 7.19
N LEU A 177 7.36 2.74 6.26
CA LEU A 177 6.49 1.84 5.51
C LEU A 177 7.24 1.39 4.26
N LEU A 178 7.61 0.13 4.23
CA LEU A 178 8.19 -0.53 3.07
C LEU A 178 7.08 -0.96 2.12
N GLU A 179 7.23 -0.72 0.84
CA GLU A 179 6.34 -1.19 -0.23
C GLU A 179 7.16 -1.72 -1.40
N GLU A 180 6.59 -2.63 -2.18
CA GLU A 180 7.13 -2.96 -3.50
C GLU A 180 7.23 -1.68 -4.35
N GLN A 181 8.38 -1.49 -5.01
CA GLN A 181 8.49 -0.49 -6.05
C GLN A 181 7.63 -0.92 -7.23
N ILE A 182 6.97 0.07 -7.83
CA ILE A 182 6.14 -0.14 -9.01
C ILE A 182 6.82 0.60 -10.16
N ASP A 183 7.25 -0.15 -11.18
CA ASP A 183 7.91 0.43 -12.35
C ASP A 183 6.91 0.84 -13.42
N GLY A 184 7.04 2.07 -13.90
CA GLY A 184 6.24 2.63 -14.98
C GLY A 184 5.39 3.84 -14.57
N ASP A 185 4.48 4.22 -15.46
CA ASP A 185 3.70 5.44 -15.31
C ASP A 185 2.68 5.31 -14.17
N PHE A 186 3.01 5.92 -13.04
CA PHE A 186 2.15 5.94 -11.87
C PHE A 186 0.94 6.87 -12.10
N VAL A 187 -0.24 6.27 -12.27
CA VAL A 187 -1.49 6.96 -12.57
C VAL A 187 -2.35 7.04 -11.32
N LYS A 188 -2.92 8.20 -11.07
CA LYS A 188 -4.02 8.38 -10.12
C LYS A 188 -5.34 8.27 -10.88
N TYR A 189 -6.10 7.20 -10.61
CA TYR A 189 -7.33 6.87 -11.34
C TYR A 189 -8.57 7.53 -10.73
N ILE A 190 -8.69 7.51 -9.40
CA ILE A 190 -9.81 8.10 -8.66
C ILE A 190 -9.26 8.96 -7.52
N ASN A 191 -9.80 10.16 -7.32
CA ASN A 191 -9.37 11.03 -6.23
C ASN A 191 -10.07 10.69 -4.91
N ASN A 192 -9.42 10.99 -3.79
CA ASN A 192 -10.02 10.81 -2.46
C ASN A 192 -11.21 11.75 -2.18
N ASN A 193 -11.34 12.86 -2.91
CA ASN A 193 -12.40 13.86 -2.74
C ASN A 193 -13.53 13.75 -3.78
N ASN A 194 -13.45 12.78 -4.70
CA ASN A 194 -14.45 12.59 -5.74
C ASN A 194 -14.47 11.13 -6.20
N ALA A 195 -15.66 10.52 -6.25
CA ALA A 195 -15.83 9.15 -6.74
C ALA A 195 -15.75 9.04 -8.28
N SER A 196 -15.75 10.17 -9.00
CA SER A 196 -15.64 10.18 -10.45
C SER A 196 -14.23 9.83 -10.94
N PRO A 197 -14.12 9.16 -12.10
CA PRO A 197 -12.86 8.98 -12.82
C PRO A 197 -12.09 10.30 -12.98
N ARG A 198 -10.76 10.24 -12.88
CA ARG A 198 -9.91 11.39 -13.21
C ARG A 198 -10.07 11.73 -14.71
N PRO A 199 -10.20 13.01 -15.10
CA PRO A 199 -10.22 13.40 -16.51
C PRO A 199 -8.83 13.23 -17.15
N GLY A 200 -8.81 13.05 -18.49
CA GLY A 200 -7.58 12.99 -19.29
C GLY A 200 -6.85 11.65 -19.26
N LEU A 201 -7.54 10.57 -18.90
CA LEU A 201 -7.03 9.20 -18.99
C LEU A 201 -7.09 8.70 -20.43
N ASN A 202 -6.09 7.92 -20.84
CA ASN A 202 -6.17 7.20 -22.13
C ASN A 202 -7.13 6.02 -22.04
N ASP A 203 -7.51 5.43 -23.18
CA ASP A 203 -8.51 4.35 -23.26
C ASP A 203 -8.22 3.19 -22.29
N GLN A 204 -6.96 2.80 -22.18
CA GLN A 204 -6.54 1.70 -21.33
C GLN A 204 -6.65 2.05 -19.83
N GLN A 205 -6.27 3.26 -19.44
CA GLN A 205 -6.43 3.78 -18.09
C GLN A 205 -7.91 4.01 -17.75
N GLN A 206 -8.73 4.38 -18.73
CA GLN A 206 -10.17 4.54 -18.58
C GLN A 206 -10.83 3.20 -18.27
N LEU A 207 -10.49 2.13 -19.00
CA LEU A 207 -10.98 0.76 -18.70
C LEU A 207 -10.64 0.32 -17.27
N ILE A 208 -9.43 0.61 -16.79
CA ILE A 208 -9.08 0.36 -15.38
C ILE A 208 -9.94 1.19 -14.44
N THR A 209 -10.15 2.47 -14.75
CA THR A 209 -10.88 3.36 -13.86
C THR A 209 -12.35 2.98 -13.76
N GLU A 210 -12.98 2.56 -14.86
CA GLU A 210 -14.32 2.00 -14.87
C GLU A 210 -14.40 0.72 -14.01
N PHE A 211 -13.41 -0.17 -14.13
CA PHE A 211 -13.31 -1.35 -13.25
C PHE A 211 -13.14 -0.95 -11.78
N LEU A 212 -12.35 0.07 -11.47
CA LEU A 212 -12.17 0.57 -10.11
C LEU A 212 -13.45 1.23 -9.56
N CYS A 213 -14.23 1.93 -10.37
CA CYS A 213 -15.55 2.41 -9.98
C CYS A 213 -16.50 1.24 -9.65
N PHE A 214 -16.47 0.17 -10.46
CA PHE A 214 -17.19 -1.06 -10.16
C PHE A 214 -16.73 -1.69 -8.83
N VAL A 215 -15.41 -1.75 -8.57
CA VAL A 215 -14.83 -2.22 -7.31
C VAL A 215 -15.38 -1.43 -6.12
N GLN A 216 -15.41 -0.09 -6.19
CA GLN A 216 -15.98 0.75 -5.12
C GLN A 216 -17.45 0.44 -4.87
N HIS A 217 -18.23 0.30 -5.95
CA HIS A 217 -19.66 0.03 -5.85
C HIS A 217 -19.95 -1.34 -5.22
N VAL A 218 -19.21 -2.39 -5.63
CA VAL A 218 -19.34 -3.73 -5.02
C VAL A 218 -18.95 -3.70 -3.55
N GLN A 219 -17.85 -3.03 -3.19
CA GLN A 219 -17.42 -2.91 -1.79
C GLN A 219 -18.46 -2.19 -0.93
N TYR A 220 -18.98 -1.05 -1.42
CA TYR A 220 -20.01 -0.28 -0.71
C TYR A 220 -21.29 -1.10 -0.53
N ASN A 221 -21.75 -1.81 -1.56
CA ASN A 221 -22.96 -2.62 -1.47
C ASN A 221 -22.80 -3.82 -0.54
N ILE A 222 -21.73 -4.62 -0.70
CA ILE A 222 -21.50 -5.82 0.12
C ILE A 222 -21.25 -5.45 1.58
N SER A 223 -20.64 -4.29 1.84
CA SER A 223 -20.45 -3.79 3.20
C SER A 223 -21.66 -3.06 3.77
N HIS A 224 -22.81 -3.05 3.09
CA HIS A 224 -24.01 -2.32 3.50
C HIS A 224 -23.76 -0.82 3.77
N GLY A 225 -22.91 -0.20 2.95
CA GLY A 225 -22.55 1.20 3.03
C GLY A 225 -21.46 1.54 4.04
N LEU A 226 -20.85 0.55 4.70
CA LEU A 226 -19.88 0.79 5.77
C LEU A 226 -18.48 1.15 5.26
N ALA A 227 -18.03 0.56 4.16
CA ALA A 227 -16.66 0.73 3.70
C ALA A 227 -16.48 0.54 2.18
N PHE A 228 -15.61 1.34 1.61
CA PHE A 228 -15.06 1.14 0.27
C PHE A 228 -13.65 1.76 0.20
N LEU A 229 -12.85 1.31 -0.75
CA LEU A 229 -11.54 1.90 -1.03
C LEU A 229 -11.68 3.12 -1.94
N SER A 230 -10.94 4.18 -1.63
CA SER A 230 -10.81 5.37 -2.48
C SER A 230 -9.34 5.66 -2.77
N ASP A 231 -9.07 6.76 -3.48
CA ASP A 231 -7.71 7.20 -3.80
C ASP A 231 -6.90 6.16 -4.61
N PHE A 232 -7.57 5.44 -5.52
CA PHE A 232 -6.91 4.44 -6.34
C PHE A 232 -5.84 5.06 -7.24
N GLN A 233 -4.63 4.54 -7.10
CA GLN A 233 -3.44 4.97 -7.81
C GLN A 233 -2.46 3.81 -7.94
N GLY A 234 -1.73 3.76 -9.04
CA GLY A 234 -0.80 2.67 -9.36
C GLY A 234 -0.51 2.59 -10.85
N ILE A 235 -0.11 1.40 -11.32
CA ILE A 235 0.11 1.13 -12.75
C ILE A 235 -0.91 0.15 -13.30
N TYR A 236 -0.90 0.00 -14.62
CA TYR A 236 -1.84 -0.80 -15.39
C TYR A 236 -1.83 -2.31 -15.05
N PHE A 237 -0.68 -2.87 -14.64
CA PHE A 237 -0.59 -4.27 -14.27
C PHE A 237 0.33 -4.50 -13.08
N ILE A 238 -0.17 -5.23 -12.08
CA ILE A 238 0.66 -5.97 -11.15
C ILE A 238 0.27 -7.43 -11.30
N PHE A 239 0.96 -8.17 -12.16
CA PHE A 239 0.76 -9.62 -12.28
C PHE A 239 1.46 -10.30 -11.12
N ARG A 240 0.74 -11.16 -10.39
CA ARG A 240 1.36 -12.12 -9.47
C ARG A 240 1.08 -13.52 -10.03
N SER A 241 2.16 -14.26 -10.30
CA SER A 241 2.16 -15.69 -10.62
C SER A 241 1.73 -16.52 -9.41
#